data_AF-D3U597-F1
#
_entry.id   AF-D3U597-F1
#
_cell.length_a   1.000
_cell.length_b   1.000
_cell.length_c   1.000
_cell.angle_alpha   90.00
_cell.angle_beta   90.00
_cell.angle_gamma   90.00
#
_symmetry.space_group_name_H-M   'P 1'
#
loop_
_entity.id
_entity.type
_entity.pdbx_description
1 polymer ?
#
loop_
_entity_poly.entity_id
_entity_poly.type
_entity_poly.pdbx_seq_one_letter_code
_entity_poly.pdbx_strand_id
1 'polypeptide(L)'
;LLAAAPLAGRRPRLLPLSPPPSTPSIQIQNRLYSMSLLPLRKARGMGRCEASLASNYTQTSEFADLDWENLGFGLVQTDYMYTAKCGPDGNFDKGGMVPFGPIEMNPASGVLNYGQGLFEGLKAYRKTDGSILLFRPMENAMRMQTGAERMCMPAPPVEQFVNAVKQTVLANKRWV
;
A
#
# COMPACT_ATOMS: atom_id res chain seq x y z
N LEU A 1 18.05 26.68 15.64
CA LEU A 1 19.45 26.58 16.11
C LEU A 1 20.21 25.78 15.04
N LEU A 2 21.13 26.46 14.32
CA LEU A 2 22.09 25.97 13.32
C LEU A 2 21.60 25.01 12.21
N ALA A 3 21.13 25.60 11.11
CA ALA A 3 21.06 24.94 9.80
C ALA A 3 22.40 25.14 9.07
N ALA A 4 23.04 24.03 8.66
CA ALA A 4 24.23 24.03 7.81
C ALA A 4 23.82 23.64 6.38
N ALA A 5 24.05 24.53 5.41
CA ALA A 5 23.89 24.26 3.99
C ALA A 5 25.22 23.78 3.39
N PRO A 6 25.24 22.76 2.50
CA PRO A 6 26.40 22.46 1.68
C PRO A 6 26.32 23.13 0.30
N LEU A 7 27.51 23.31 -0.28
CA LEU A 7 27.86 24.17 -1.41
C LEU A 7 27.36 23.63 -2.76
N ALA A 8 27.02 24.57 -3.66
CA ALA A 8 26.56 24.29 -5.02
C ALA A 8 27.68 23.71 -5.91
N GLY A 9 27.51 22.45 -6.34
CA GLY A 9 28.33 21.80 -7.37
C GLY A 9 27.78 22.06 -8.79
N ARG A 10 28.69 22.31 -9.76
CA ARG A 10 28.37 22.51 -11.19
C ARG A 10 27.81 21.22 -11.82
N ARG A 11 26.68 21.31 -12.54
CA ARG A 11 26.06 20.19 -13.28
C ARG A 11 26.79 19.89 -14.60
N PRO A 12 27.08 18.62 -14.95
CA PRO A 12 27.52 18.24 -16.29
C PRO A 12 26.36 18.22 -17.31
N ARG A 13 26.68 18.47 -18.59
CA ARG A 13 25.72 18.48 -19.73
C ARG A 13 25.18 17.08 -20.01
N LEU A 14 23.86 16.98 -20.19
CA LEU A 14 23.13 15.76 -20.53
C LEU A 14 23.31 15.38 -22.02
N LEU A 15 23.69 14.13 -22.28
CA LEU A 15 23.60 13.49 -23.60
C LEU A 15 22.18 12.92 -23.79
N PRO A 16 21.65 12.84 -25.03
CA PRO A 16 20.28 12.41 -25.28
C PRO A 16 20.06 10.92 -24.96
N LEU A 17 18.98 10.64 -24.23
CA LEU A 17 18.53 9.31 -23.82
C LEU A 17 17.84 8.58 -24.97
N SER A 18 18.20 7.32 -25.21
CA SER A 18 17.49 6.40 -26.10
C SER A 18 16.15 5.94 -25.50
N PRO A 19 15.15 5.58 -26.33
CA PRO A 19 13.83 5.18 -25.85
C PRO A 19 13.85 3.83 -25.11
N PRO A 20 13.01 3.64 -24.08
CA PRO A 20 12.96 2.40 -23.31
C PRO A 20 12.29 1.27 -24.10
N PRO A 21 12.71 0.00 -23.92
CA PRO A 21 12.03 -1.15 -24.50
C PRO A 21 10.65 -1.36 -23.83
N SER A 22 9.70 -1.87 -24.62
CA SER A 22 8.35 -2.20 -24.17
C SER A 22 8.39 -3.35 -23.15
N THR A 23 7.80 -3.12 -21.98
CA THR A 23 7.60 -4.14 -20.95
C THR A 23 6.26 -4.85 -21.17
N PRO A 24 6.19 -6.19 -21.09
CA PRO A 24 4.92 -6.90 -21.18
C PRO A 24 4.10 -6.68 -19.90
N SER A 25 2.78 -6.56 -20.06
CA SER A 25 1.84 -6.44 -18.95
C SER A 25 1.88 -7.70 -18.07
N ILE A 26 2.18 -7.55 -16.79
CA ILE A 26 2.09 -8.65 -15.83
C ILE A 26 0.62 -8.83 -15.45
N GLN A 27 -0.01 -9.87 -16.00
CA GLN A 27 -1.28 -10.38 -15.51
C GLN A 27 -1.03 -11.23 -14.25
N ILE A 28 -1.75 -10.93 -13.18
CA ILE A 28 -1.74 -11.75 -11.96
C ILE A 28 -2.64 -12.96 -12.21
N GLN A 29 -2.04 -14.13 -12.44
CA GLN A 29 -2.76 -15.40 -12.48
C GLN A 29 -2.85 -15.99 -11.07
N ASN A 30 -4.07 -16.25 -10.59
CA ASN A 30 -4.30 -17.07 -9.39
C ASN A 30 -3.93 -18.53 -9.69
N ARG A 31 -2.73 -18.97 -9.32
CA ARG A 31 -2.44 -20.41 -9.21
C ARG A 31 -2.85 -20.90 -7.82
N LEU A 32 -3.88 -21.73 -7.79
CA LEU A 32 -4.23 -22.58 -6.66
C LEU A 32 -3.11 -23.62 -6.48
N TYR A 33 -2.40 -23.56 -5.36
CA TYR A 33 -1.50 -24.64 -4.95
C TYR A 33 -2.35 -25.81 -4.45
N SER A 34 -2.34 -26.93 -5.18
CA SER A 34 -2.84 -28.22 -4.70
C SER A 34 -1.75 -28.86 -3.84
N MET A 35 -2.00 -28.97 -2.54
CA MET A 35 -1.14 -29.72 -1.62
C MET A 35 -1.65 -31.16 -1.54
N SER A 36 -0.79 -32.12 -1.89
CA SER A 36 -1.04 -33.55 -1.71
C SER A 36 -1.05 -33.93 -0.22
N LEU A 37 -2.06 -34.70 0.20
CA LEU A 37 -2.23 -35.19 1.57
C LEU A 37 -1.34 -36.41 1.80
N LEU A 38 -0.46 -36.34 2.82
CA LEU A 38 0.19 -37.52 3.41
C LEU A 38 -0.65 -38.08 4.55
N PRO A 39 -0.60 -39.40 4.85
CA PRO A 39 -1.52 -40.03 5.79
C PRO A 39 -1.15 -39.74 7.25
N LEU A 40 -2.15 -39.29 8.02
CA LEU A 40 -2.09 -39.05 9.46
C LEU A 40 -1.99 -40.37 10.24
N ARG A 41 -0.99 -40.50 11.12
CA ARG A 41 -0.92 -41.59 12.12
C ARG A 41 -1.90 -41.32 13.26
N LYS A 42 -2.62 -42.38 13.65
CA LYS A 42 -3.70 -42.39 14.66
C LYS A 42 -3.14 -42.31 16.08
N ALA A 43 -3.46 -41.24 16.81
CA ALA A 43 -3.31 -41.19 18.27
C ALA A 43 -4.71 -41.22 18.93
N ARG A 44 -4.82 -42.01 19.99
CA ARG A 44 -6.06 -42.38 20.71
C ARG A 44 -6.09 -41.60 22.03
N GLY A 45 -7.18 -40.93 22.34
CA GLY A 45 -7.38 -40.26 23.64
C GLY A 45 -8.65 -39.44 23.66
N MET A 46 -9.63 -39.90 24.44
CA MET A 46 -10.99 -39.35 24.54
C MET A 46 -11.03 -38.19 25.52
N GLY A 47 -11.44 -37.01 25.05
CA GLY A 47 -11.94 -35.90 25.84
C GLY A 47 -13.00 -35.20 25.00
N ARG A 48 -14.27 -35.25 25.42
CA ARG A 48 -15.34 -34.49 24.77
C ARG A 48 -15.14 -33.02 25.11
N CYS A 49 -14.57 -32.27 24.19
CA CYS A 49 -14.71 -30.83 24.15
C CYS A 49 -15.78 -30.53 23.09
N GLU A 50 -16.97 -30.12 23.53
CA GLU A 50 -17.91 -29.48 22.62
C GLU A 50 -17.30 -28.13 22.23
N ALA A 51 -16.72 -28.09 21.03
CA ALA A 51 -16.38 -26.84 20.39
C ALA A 51 -17.70 -26.21 19.94
N SER A 52 -18.25 -25.30 20.76
CA SER A 52 -19.31 -24.42 20.30
C SER A 52 -18.75 -23.60 19.13
N LEU A 53 -19.22 -23.91 17.92
CA LEU A 53 -18.90 -23.16 16.73
C LEU A 53 -19.43 -21.73 16.95
N ALA A 54 -18.53 -20.79 17.27
CA ALA A 54 -18.89 -19.37 17.30
C ALA A 54 -19.15 -18.93 15.86
N SER A 55 -20.38 -19.16 15.42
CA SER A 55 -20.86 -18.93 14.07
C SER A 55 -21.23 -17.45 13.89
N ASN A 56 -20.24 -16.57 14.01
CA ASN A 56 -20.40 -15.16 13.64
C ASN A 56 -19.42 -14.84 12.51
N TYR A 57 -19.51 -15.59 11.41
CA TYR A 57 -19.03 -15.12 10.12
C TYR A 57 -20.04 -14.06 9.65
N THR A 58 -19.87 -12.82 10.09
CA THR A 58 -20.60 -11.69 9.53
C THR A 58 -20.20 -11.63 8.06
N GLN A 59 -21.10 -12.07 7.18
CA GLN A 59 -20.88 -12.10 5.74
C GLN A 59 -20.72 -10.65 5.28
N THR A 60 -19.48 -10.20 5.14
CA THR A 60 -19.20 -8.87 4.61
C THR A 60 -19.65 -8.85 3.15
N SER A 61 -20.54 -7.92 2.83
CA SER A 61 -21.08 -7.72 1.49
C SER A 61 -19.96 -7.51 0.47
N GLU A 62 -20.20 -7.96 -0.77
CA GLU A 62 -19.24 -7.80 -1.87
C GLU A 62 -18.90 -6.32 -2.14
N PHE A 63 -19.88 -5.44 -1.91
CA PHE A 63 -19.79 -3.99 -2.04
C PHE A 63 -20.10 -3.30 -0.72
N ALA A 64 -19.47 -2.16 -0.48
CA ALA A 64 -19.80 -1.30 0.65
C ALA A 64 -21.22 -0.74 0.51
N ASP A 65 -21.90 -0.59 1.65
CA ASP A 65 -23.22 0.06 1.72
C ASP A 65 -23.02 1.58 1.63
N LEU A 66 -23.07 2.10 0.40
CA LEU A 66 -22.83 3.50 0.05
C LEU A 66 -23.82 3.95 -1.03
N ASP A 67 -24.18 5.24 -1.00
CA ASP A 67 -24.91 5.88 -2.10
C ASP A 67 -23.94 6.19 -3.26
N TRP A 68 -23.80 5.22 -4.16
CA TRP A 68 -22.85 5.28 -5.27
C TRP A 68 -23.15 6.41 -6.28
N GLU A 69 -24.42 6.84 -6.40
CA GLU A 69 -24.84 7.86 -7.35
C GLU A 69 -24.51 9.29 -6.87
N ASN A 70 -24.42 9.49 -5.56
CA ASN A 70 -24.15 10.79 -4.94
C ASN A 70 -22.75 10.87 -4.28
N LEU A 71 -21.80 10.07 -4.74
CA LEU A 71 -20.41 10.10 -4.27
C LEU A 71 -19.72 11.43 -4.63
N GLY A 72 -19.41 12.22 -3.60
CA GLY A 72 -18.58 13.43 -3.71
C GLY A 72 -17.09 13.15 -3.53
N PHE A 73 -16.28 14.21 -3.49
CA PHE A 73 -14.87 14.15 -3.14
C PHE A 73 -14.67 14.33 -1.62
N GLY A 74 -15.34 13.50 -0.83
CA GLY A 74 -15.28 13.49 0.62
C GLY A 74 -14.42 12.35 1.17
N LEU A 75 -13.99 12.47 2.42
CA LEU A 75 -13.34 11.35 3.12
C LEU A 75 -14.40 10.34 3.52
N VAL A 76 -14.28 9.13 3.00
CA VAL A 76 -15.03 7.95 3.44
C VAL A 76 -14.02 6.99 4.06
N GLN A 77 -14.27 6.61 5.31
CA GLN A 77 -13.41 5.65 6.00
C GLN A 77 -13.55 4.28 5.35
N THR A 78 -12.42 3.70 4.95
CA THR A 78 -12.33 2.32 4.45
C THR A 78 -11.85 1.39 5.57
N ASP A 79 -11.73 0.09 5.30
CA ASP A 79 -11.48 -0.91 6.33
C ASP A 79 -10.01 -0.96 6.77
N TYR A 80 -9.09 -0.79 5.81
CA TYR A 80 -7.67 -1.00 6.02
C TYR A 80 -6.82 0.13 5.44
N MET A 81 -5.66 0.36 6.05
CA MET A 81 -4.60 1.22 5.53
C MET A 81 -3.27 0.46 5.53
N TYR A 82 -2.34 0.88 4.67
CA TYR A 82 -0.97 0.35 4.66
C TYR A 82 -0.04 1.29 5.44
N THR A 83 0.81 0.73 6.29
CA THR A 83 1.81 1.48 7.06
C THR A 83 3.19 0.87 6.87
N ALA A 84 4.20 1.71 6.67
CA ALA A 84 5.62 1.34 6.69
C ALA A 84 6.40 2.38 7.50
N LYS A 85 7.44 1.95 8.22
CA LYS A 85 8.28 2.85 9.01
C LYS A 85 9.65 2.98 8.37
N CYS A 86 10.18 4.19 8.38
CA CYS A 86 11.56 4.47 7.98
C CYS A 86 12.47 4.51 9.21
N GLY A 87 13.57 3.77 9.17
CA GLY A 87 14.61 3.82 10.19
C GLY A 87 15.51 5.06 10.07
N PRO A 88 16.38 5.31 11.07
CA PRO A 88 17.37 6.40 11.04
C PRO A 88 18.39 6.28 9.90
N ASP A 89 18.54 5.09 9.34
CA ASP A 89 19.37 4.77 8.18
C ASP A 89 18.73 5.16 6.84
N GLY A 90 17.48 5.66 6.87
CA GLY A 90 16.74 6.03 5.67
C GLY A 90 16.06 4.85 4.97
N ASN A 91 16.15 3.64 5.54
CA ASN A 91 15.53 2.45 4.97
C ASN A 91 14.13 2.25 5.50
N PHE A 92 13.22 1.87 4.61
CA PHE A 92 11.86 1.48 4.97
C PHE A 92 11.82 0.00 5.37
N ASP A 93 11.06 -0.31 6.41
CA ASP A 93 10.68 -1.68 6.71
C ASP A 93 9.74 -2.24 5.63
N LYS A 94 9.39 -3.52 5.73
CA LYS A 94 8.50 -4.18 4.77
C LYS A 94 7.10 -3.54 4.70
N GLY A 95 6.71 -2.82 5.75
CA GLY A 95 5.35 -2.38 6.02
C GLY A 95 4.34 -3.50 6.13
N GLY A 96 3.08 -3.13 6.28
CA GLY A 96 1.96 -4.06 6.39
C GLY A 96 0.60 -3.37 6.37
N MET A 97 -0.43 -4.17 6.12
CA MET A 97 -1.82 -3.75 6.24
C MET A 97 -2.24 -3.73 7.71
N VAL A 98 -2.92 -2.66 8.11
CA VAL A 98 -3.51 -2.50 9.44
C VAL A 98 -4.96 -1.99 9.28
N PRO A 99 -5.85 -2.22 10.25
CA PRO A 99 -7.17 -1.58 10.24
C PRO A 99 -7.04 -0.07 10.15
N PHE A 100 -7.93 0.58 9.42
CA PHE A 100 -7.96 2.03 9.37
C PHE A 100 -8.19 2.60 10.77
N GLY A 101 -7.40 3.60 11.15
CA GLY A 101 -7.50 4.20 12.47
C GLY A 101 -6.53 5.37 12.69
N PRO A 102 -6.49 5.91 13.91
CA PRO A 102 -5.61 7.01 14.26
C PRO A 102 -4.14 6.66 14.04
N ILE A 103 -3.36 7.66 13.61
CA ILE A 103 -1.90 7.56 13.51
C ILE A 103 -1.30 8.23 14.74
N GLU A 104 -0.63 7.45 15.59
CA GLU A 104 0.10 7.98 16.74
C GLU A 104 1.37 8.69 16.30
N MET A 105 1.59 9.89 16.81
CA MET A 105 2.70 10.74 16.40
C MET A 105 3.17 11.65 17.54
N ASN A 106 4.49 11.87 17.60
CA ASN A 106 5.10 12.78 18.57
C ASN A 106 4.69 14.23 18.25
N PRO A 107 4.26 15.04 19.25
CA PRO A 107 3.97 16.47 19.05
C PRO A 107 5.11 17.28 18.42
N ALA A 108 6.37 16.86 18.63
CA ALA A 108 7.56 17.48 18.04
C ALA A 108 7.90 16.99 16.62
N SER A 109 7.02 16.22 15.97
CA SER A 109 7.27 15.69 14.62
C SER A 109 7.38 16.81 13.57
N GLY A 110 8.26 16.61 12.59
CA GLY A 110 8.54 17.60 11.53
C GLY A 110 7.32 17.90 10.65
N VAL A 111 6.42 16.93 10.47
CA VAL A 111 5.16 17.12 9.73
C VAL A 111 4.24 18.14 10.41
N LEU A 112 4.16 18.15 11.75
CA LEU A 112 3.30 19.09 12.50
C LEU A 112 3.92 20.49 12.64
N ASN A 113 5.24 20.57 12.81
CA ASN A 113 5.91 21.82 13.16
C ASN A 113 6.46 22.57 11.94
N TYR A 114 6.83 21.84 10.88
CA TYR A 114 7.53 22.39 9.72
C TYR A 114 6.93 21.94 8.39
N GLY A 115 5.80 21.22 8.41
CA GLY A 115 5.16 20.71 7.19
C GLY A 115 6.05 19.75 6.40
N GLN A 116 6.99 19.07 7.06
CA GLN A 116 7.88 18.11 6.41
C GLN A 116 7.11 16.81 6.09
N GLY A 117 6.36 16.83 4.99
CA GLY A 117 5.55 15.73 4.50
C GLY A 117 5.14 15.95 3.04
N LEU A 118 4.72 14.89 2.38
CA LEU A 118 4.20 14.91 1.02
C LEU A 118 3.15 13.82 0.84
N PHE A 119 2.34 13.93 -0.20
CA PHE A 119 1.32 12.95 -0.54
C PHE A 119 1.32 12.65 -2.03
N GLU A 120 0.70 11.54 -2.40
CA GLU A 120 0.47 11.14 -3.78
C GLU A 120 -1.02 10.87 -4.02
N GLY A 121 -1.44 11.00 -5.28
CA GLY A 121 -2.83 10.84 -5.69
C GLY A 121 -2.95 9.99 -6.94
N LEU A 122 -3.66 8.88 -6.84
CA LEU A 122 -4.03 8.00 -7.95
C LEU A 122 -5.40 7.37 -7.68
N LYS A 123 -5.97 6.75 -8.71
CA LYS A 123 -7.29 6.13 -8.65
C LYS A 123 -7.23 4.64 -9.02
N ALA A 124 -8.09 3.87 -8.38
CA ALA A 124 -8.41 2.50 -8.75
C ALA A 124 -9.78 2.47 -9.42
N TYR A 125 -9.92 1.66 -10.46
CA TYR A 125 -11.15 1.57 -11.25
C TYR A 125 -11.59 0.12 -11.38
N ARG A 126 -12.87 -0.15 -11.13
CA ARG A 126 -13.47 -1.45 -11.43
C ARG A 126 -13.84 -1.54 -12.91
N LYS A 127 -13.37 -2.60 -13.58
CA LYS A 127 -13.77 -2.93 -14.95
C LYS A 127 -15.08 -3.73 -14.96
N THR A 128 -15.71 -3.81 -16.14
CA THR A 128 -16.92 -4.60 -16.37
C THR A 128 -16.74 -6.10 -16.09
N ASP A 129 -15.52 -6.62 -16.20
CA ASP A 129 -15.15 -8.00 -15.85
C ASP A 129 -14.91 -8.22 -14.35
N GLY A 130 -15.14 -7.19 -13.53
CA GLY A 130 -14.94 -7.21 -12.07
C GLY A 130 -13.50 -7.00 -11.61
N SER A 131 -12.51 -6.98 -12.51
CA SER A 131 -11.12 -6.75 -12.14
C SER A 131 -10.81 -5.26 -11.90
N ILE A 132 -9.79 -4.98 -11.08
CA ILE A 132 -9.42 -3.61 -10.68
C ILE A 132 -8.18 -3.14 -11.45
N LEU A 133 -8.24 -1.93 -11.99
CA LEU A 133 -7.17 -1.29 -12.76
C LEU A 133 -6.58 -0.10 -11.99
N LEU A 134 -5.25 0.01 -12.02
CA LEU A 134 -4.49 1.17 -11.54
C LEU A 134 -3.82 1.86 -12.73
N PHE A 135 -4.00 3.17 -12.85
CA PHE A 135 -3.38 3.92 -13.93
C PHE A 135 -1.99 4.41 -13.53
N ARG A 136 -0.95 3.85 -14.18
CA ARG A 136 0.47 4.26 -14.06
C ARG A 136 0.99 4.48 -12.63
N PRO A 137 0.78 3.55 -11.68
CA PRO A 137 1.20 3.74 -10.28
C PRO A 137 2.72 3.93 -10.10
N MET A 138 3.53 3.43 -11.05
CA MET A 138 4.99 3.64 -11.05
C MET A 138 5.37 5.12 -11.22
N GLU A 139 4.59 5.89 -11.98
CA GLU A 139 4.85 7.32 -12.19
C GLU A 139 4.58 8.14 -10.93
N ASN A 140 3.52 7.79 -10.20
CA ASN A 140 3.24 8.34 -8.88
C ASN A 140 4.40 8.06 -7.91
N ALA A 141 4.93 6.83 -7.91
CA ALA A 141 6.06 6.47 -7.08
C ALA A 141 7.33 7.28 -7.42
N MET A 142 7.66 7.43 -8.70
CA MET A 142 8.81 8.24 -9.14
C MET A 142 8.64 9.72 -8.80
N ARG A 143 7.42 10.25 -8.89
CA ARG A 143 7.12 11.62 -8.45
C ARG A 143 7.25 11.76 -6.93
N MET A 144 6.83 10.76 -6.16
CA MET A 144 7.03 10.71 -4.70
C MET A 144 8.52 10.80 -4.34
N GLN A 145 9.39 10.06 -5.04
CA GLN A 145 10.84 10.12 -4.81
C GLN A 145 11.41 11.51 -5.09
N THR A 146 11.03 12.12 -6.21
CA THR A 146 11.43 13.50 -6.55
C THR A 146 10.97 14.50 -5.47
N GLY A 147 9.73 14.36 -4.98
CA GLY A 147 9.20 15.20 -3.91
C GLY A 147 9.93 14.99 -2.58
N ALA A 148 10.26 13.75 -2.24
CA ALA A 148 10.98 13.42 -1.00
C ALA A 148 12.39 14.02 -1.01
N GLU A 149 13.09 13.92 -2.15
CA GLU A 149 14.39 14.58 -2.34
C GLU A 149 14.28 16.09 -2.09
N ARG A 150 13.26 16.75 -2.66
CA ARG A 150 13.03 18.19 -2.46
C ARG A 150 12.77 18.56 -1.00
N MET A 151 12.13 17.68 -0.25
CA MET A 151 11.79 17.83 1.17
C MET A 151 12.86 17.29 2.13
N CYS A 152 14.00 16.85 1.60
CA CYS A 152 15.08 16.23 2.38
C CYS A 152 14.58 15.03 3.21
N MET A 153 13.71 14.19 2.64
CA MET A 153 13.14 12.99 3.26
C MET A 153 13.59 11.73 2.51
N PRO A 154 13.70 10.58 3.21
CA PRO A 154 13.83 9.29 2.54
C PRO A 154 12.52 8.94 1.83
N ALA A 155 12.62 8.18 0.74
CA ALA A 155 11.48 7.68 -0.02
C ALA A 155 11.49 6.15 -0.10
N PRO A 156 10.33 5.49 -0.09
CA PRO A 156 10.28 4.05 -0.33
C PRO A 156 10.77 3.73 -1.75
N PRO A 157 11.33 2.53 -1.97
CA PRO A 157 11.57 2.01 -3.31
C PRO A 157 10.27 2.02 -4.14
N VAL A 158 10.39 2.29 -5.44
CA VAL A 158 9.25 2.36 -6.37
C VAL A 158 8.38 1.09 -6.30
N GLU A 159 9.01 -0.08 -6.24
CA GLU A 159 8.30 -1.36 -6.15
C GLU A 159 7.53 -1.51 -4.84
N GLN A 160 8.09 -1.04 -3.73
CA GLN A 160 7.43 -1.06 -2.43
C GLN A 160 6.18 -0.17 -2.44
N PHE A 161 6.27 1.04 -3.00
CA PHE A 161 5.12 1.92 -3.16
C PHE A 161 4.02 1.26 -3.98
N VAL A 162 4.35 0.71 -5.15
CA VAL A 162 3.35 0.07 -6.02
C VAL A 162 2.75 -1.18 -5.39
N ASN A 163 3.53 -1.95 -4.62
CA ASN A 163 3.02 -3.08 -3.86
C ASN A 163 2.04 -2.62 -2.76
N ALA A 164 2.40 -1.59 -1.99
CA ALA A 164 1.55 -1.01 -0.96
C ALA A 164 0.20 -0.52 -1.51
N VAL A 165 0.21 0.16 -2.66
CA VAL A 165 -1.02 0.59 -3.35
C VAL A 165 -1.88 -0.60 -3.75
N LYS A 166 -1.28 -1.65 -4.35
CA LYS A 166 -2.00 -2.86 -4.74
C LYS A 166 -2.62 -3.57 -3.52
N GLN A 167 -1.87 -3.72 -2.43
CA GLN A 167 -2.39 -4.33 -1.21
C GLN A 167 -3.55 -3.53 -0.62
N THR A 168 -3.41 -2.21 -0.55
CA THR A 168 -4.44 -1.31 -0.02
C THR A 168 -5.73 -1.41 -0.83
N VAL A 169 -5.63 -1.43 -2.15
CA VAL A 169 -6.80 -1.55 -3.04
C VAL A 169 -7.44 -2.93 -2.94
N LEU A 170 -6.67 -3.99 -2.84
CA LEU A 170 -7.21 -5.35 -2.70
C LEU A 170 -7.89 -5.56 -1.34
N ALA A 171 -7.31 -5.02 -0.25
CA ALA A 171 -7.89 -5.09 1.08
C ALA A 171 -9.21 -4.29 1.18
N ASN A 172 -9.31 -3.19 0.44
CA ASN A 172 -10.50 -2.33 0.39
C ASN A 172 -11.32 -2.54 -0.89
N LYS A 173 -11.23 -3.70 -1.54
CA LYS A 173 -11.86 -3.93 -2.85
C LYS A 173 -13.36 -3.66 -2.88
N ARG A 174 -14.08 -3.77 -1.77
CA ARG A 174 -15.53 -3.53 -1.69
C ARG A 174 -15.91 -2.03 -1.80
N TRP A 175 -14.92 -1.15 -1.69
CA TRP A 175 -15.05 0.31 -1.76
C TRP A 175 -14.69 0.87 -3.15
N VAL A 176 -14.40 -0.01 -4.13
CA VAL A 176 -14.02 0.34 -5.52
C VAL A 176 -15.11 -0.10 -6.47
#